data_AF-A0A0Q4PXM1-F1
#
_entry.id   AF-A0A0Q4PXM1-F1
#
_cell.length_a   1.000
_cell.length_b   1.000
_cell.length_c   1.000
_cell.angle_alpha   90.00
_cell.angle_beta   90.00
_cell.angle_gamma   90.00
#
_symmetry.space_group_name_H-M   'P 1'
#
loop_
_entity.id
_entity.type
_entity.pdbx_description
1 polymer ?
#
loop_
_entity_poly.entity_id
_entity_poly.type
_entity_poly.pdbx_seq_one_letter_code
_entity_poly.pdbx_strand_id
1 'polypeptide(L)'
;MESGNDLAKLTEREKVCLRQWLQHKSAKEIAVDLGISHHAVEKRLKMARLKLGVASSLQAAQMLDAAEGYQQAVPQTPALASSAGGGQSTFIRPLVLGAIAMSLIAATLLALMWQPLERSTPAAGDQRLIREYDQQLDAVLNALLTAAEIAPDGEIILRNPVADERFIRFGSGYYWQISGTGQEDFRSRSLAGRTLVPKVDTPSTAALSYESNQFPNEPLRVVERTVRLTGSDVEWRFMVARSCRELCR
;
A
#
# COMPACT_ATOMS: atom_id res chain seq x y z
N MET A 1 27.85 1.36 -14.96
CA MET A 1 26.53 0.71 -15.14
C MET A 1 25.51 1.12 -14.08
N GLU A 2 25.80 2.01 -13.13
CA GLU A 2 24.86 2.43 -12.08
C GLU A 2 23.72 3.36 -12.58
N SER A 3 24.00 4.23 -13.54
CA SER A 3 23.04 5.27 -13.98
C SER A 3 21.71 4.71 -14.53
N GLY A 4 21.72 3.53 -15.19
CA GLY A 4 20.51 2.91 -15.74
C GLY A 4 19.52 2.42 -14.67
N ASN A 5 20.02 1.98 -13.52
CA ASN A 5 19.18 1.52 -12.41
C ASN A 5 18.58 2.70 -11.63
N ASP A 6 19.30 3.82 -11.55
CA ASP A 6 18.80 5.02 -10.86
C ASP A 6 17.69 5.73 -11.64
N LEU A 7 17.72 5.64 -12.97
CA LEU A 7 16.66 6.16 -13.86
C LEU A 7 15.37 5.34 -13.79
N ALA A 8 15.45 4.03 -13.52
CA ALA A 8 14.28 3.17 -13.31
C ALA A 8 13.50 3.53 -12.02
N LYS A 9 14.14 4.22 -11.07
CA LYS A 9 13.50 4.69 -9.82
C LYS A 9 12.71 5.99 -9.98
N LEU A 10 12.87 6.68 -11.12
CA LEU A 10 12.11 7.89 -11.41
C LEU A 10 10.69 7.56 -11.86
N THR A 11 9.72 8.28 -11.31
CA THR A 11 8.32 8.20 -11.73
C THR A 11 8.13 8.89 -13.08
N GLU A 12 7.12 8.49 -13.86
CA GLU A 12 6.84 9.14 -15.15
C GLU A 12 6.55 10.63 -15.02
N ARG A 13 5.96 11.08 -13.90
CA ARG A 13 5.67 12.50 -13.66
C ARG A 13 6.92 13.32 -13.37
N GLU A 14 7.93 12.72 -12.75
CA GLU A 14 9.26 13.33 -12.61
C GLU A 14 9.98 13.39 -13.96
N LYS A 15 9.92 12.30 -14.76
CA LYS A 15 10.52 12.26 -16.10
C LYS A 15 9.91 13.30 -17.04
N VAL A 16 8.58 13.45 -17.05
CA VAL A 16 7.89 14.48 -17.84
C VAL A 16 8.36 15.88 -17.47
N CYS A 17 8.53 16.19 -16.18
CA CYS A 17 9.06 17.49 -15.76
C CYS A 17 10.52 17.69 -16.21
N LEU A 18 11.36 16.65 -16.13
CA LEU A 18 12.74 16.69 -16.61
C LEU A 18 12.83 16.89 -18.13
N ARG A 19 11.97 16.24 -18.93
CA ARG A 19 11.91 16.44 -20.39
C ARG A 19 11.56 17.89 -20.73
N GLN A 20 10.56 18.47 -20.08
CA GLN A 20 10.19 19.87 -20.31
C GLN A 20 11.26 20.85 -19.81
N TRP A 21 11.98 20.51 -18.73
CA TRP A 21 13.10 21.29 -18.22
C TRP A 21 14.29 21.31 -19.20
N LEU A 22 14.56 20.20 -19.89
CA LEU A 22 15.60 20.12 -20.92
C LEU A 22 15.28 21.01 -22.13
N GLN A 23 14.00 21.24 -22.41
CA GLN A 23 13.52 22.17 -23.44
C GLN A 23 13.66 23.65 -23.04
N HIS A 24 14.40 23.97 -21.97
CA HIS A 24 14.62 25.31 -21.45
C HIS A 24 13.36 26.06 -20.99
N LYS A 25 12.26 25.34 -20.73
CA LYS A 25 11.05 25.96 -20.16
C LYS A 25 11.24 26.30 -18.69
N SER A 26 10.66 27.41 -18.27
CA SER A 26 10.62 27.78 -16.86
C SER A 26 9.63 26.90 -16.08
N ALA A 27 9.83 26.74 -14.78
CA ALA A 27 8.90 25.97 -13.93
C ALA A 27 7.47 26.54 -13.94
N LYS A 28 7.28 27.82 -14.32
CA LYS A 28 5.95 28.44 -14.45
C LYS A 28 5.25 28.03 -15.75
N GLU A 29 5.99 27.94 -16.85
CA GLU A 29 5.45 27.46 -18.14
C GLU A 29 5.16 25.97 -18.07
N ILE A 30 6.04 25.18 -17.45
CA ILE A 30 5.82 23.75 -17.22
C ILE A 30 4.55 23.51 -16.40
N ALA A 31 4.29 24.36 -15.40
CA ALA A 31 3.07 24.30 -14.58
C ALA A 31 1.81 24.53 -15.43
N VAL A 32 1.83 25.53 -16.33
CA VAL A 32 0.73 25.81 -17.25
C VAL A 32 0.52 24.65 -18.23
N ASP A 33 1.59 24.13 -18.82
CA ASP A 33 1.52 23.05 -19.81
C ASP A 33 1.04 21.72 -19.23
N LEU A 34 1.39 21.44 -17.97
CA LEU A 34 0.96 20.22 -17.27
C LEU A 34 -0.35 20.40 -16.49
N GLY A 35 -0.88 21.62 -16.42
CA GLY A 35 -2.05 21.95 -15.61
C GLY A 35 -1.85 21.67 -14.12
N ILE A 36 -0.64 21.87 -13.57
CA ILE A 36 -0.31 21.64 -12.15
C ILE A 36 0.18 22.93 -11.48
N SER A 37 0.31 22.94 -10.15
CA SER A 37 0.87 24.10 -9.44
C SER A 37 2.37 24.29 -9.71
N HIS A 38 2.85 25.54 -9.71
CA HIS A 38 4.27 25.86 -9.83
C HIS A 38 5.12 25.17 -8.75
N HIS A 39 4.59 25.10 -7.52
CA HIS A 39 5.26 24.44 -6.40
C HIS A 39 5.42 22.92 -6.63
N ALA A 40 4.44 22.26 -7.26
CA ALA A 40 4.55 20.85 -7.60
C ALA A 40 5.63 20.57 -8.64
N VAL A 41 5.83 21.46 -9.62
CA VAL A 41 6.94 21.35 -10.59
C VAL A 41 8.28 21.39 -9.87
N GLU A 42 8.52 22.41 -9.03
CA GLU A 42 9.77 22.55 -8.27
C GLU A 42 10.06 21.34 -7.39
N LYS A 43 8.99 20.82 -6.75
CA LYS A 43 9.08 19.65 -5.89
C LYS A 43 9.46 18.39 -6.65
N ARG A 44 8.87 18.15 -7.82
CA ARG A 44 9.22 17.00 -8.69
C ARG A 44 10.65 17.09 -9.18
N LEU A 45 11.11 18.28 -9.59
CA LEU A 45 12.51 18.50 -9.96
C LEU A 45 13.47 18.27 -8.77
N LYS A 46 13.05 18.60 -7.55
CA LYS A 46 13.81 18.29 -6.32
C LYS A 46 13.87 16.79 -6.05
N MET A 47 12.75 16.06 -6.15
CA MET A 47 12.73 14.62 -5.92
C MET A 47 13.56 13.86 -6.95
N ALA A 48 13.47 14.26 -8.23
CA ALA A 48 14.29 13.68 -9.29
C ALA A 48 15.79 13.83 -9.02
N ARG A 49 16.22 15.01 -8.57
CA ARG A 49 17.61 15.27 -8.16
C ARG A 49 18.06 14.38 -7.01
N LEU A 50 17.23 14.24 -5.97
CA LEU A 50 17.55 13.39 -4.82
C LEU A 50 17.70 11.92 -5.20
N LYS A 51 16.82 11.41 -6.07
CA LYS A 51 16.85 10.03 -6.54
C LYS A 51 18.06 9.72 -7.41
N LEU A 52 18.48 10.68 -8.24
CA LEU A 52 19.64 10.55 -9.13
C LEU A 52 20.97 10.96 -8.45
N GLY A 53 20.93 11.49 -7.23
CA GLY A 53 22.13 11.95 -6.51
C GLY A 53 22.81 13.17 -7.14
N VAL A 54 22.08 13.98 -7.93
CA VAL A 54 22.65 15.14 -8.64
C VAL A 54 22.17 16.47 -8.05
N ALA A 55 23.04 17.48 -8.07
CA ALA A 55 22.73 18.80 -7.51
C ALA A 55 21.84 19.66 -8.44
N SER A 56 21.90 19.40 -9.76
CA SER A 56 21.25 20.22 -10.79
C SER A 56 20.15 19.47 -11.53
N SER A 57 19.00 20.14 -11.72
CA SER A 57 17.87 19.61 -12.48
C SER A 57 18.21 19.47 -13.97
N LEU A 58 19.13 20.30 -14.48
CA LEU A 58 19.61 20.21 -15.86
C LEU A 58 20.45 18.94 -16.07
N GLN A 59 21.32 18.63 -15.10
CA GLN A 59 22.12 17.41 -15.12
C GLN A 59 21.24 16.16 -15.02
N ALA A 60 20.21 16.18 -14.15
CA ALA A 60 19.20 15.13 -14.07
C ALA A 60 18.48 14.90 -15.42
N ALA A 61 18.12 15.98 -16.10
CA ALA A 61 17.42 15.91 -17.38
C ALA A 61 18.31 15.36 -18.50
N GLN A 62 19.60 15.72 -18.53
CA GLN A 62 20.57 15.16 -19.47
C GLN A 62 20.80 13.65 -19.27
N MET A 63 20.85 13.20 -18.01
CA MET A 63 20.97 11.77 -17.70
C MET A 63 19.74 10.97 -18.17
N LEU A 64 18.54 11.56 -18.05
CA LEU A 64 17.32 10.96 -18.56
C LEU A 64 17.31 10.88 -20.09
N ASP A 65 17.61 11.99 -20.77
CA ASP A 65 17.64 12.08 -22.23
C ASP A 65 18.65 11.10 -22.85
N ALA A 66 19.84 11.01 -22.26
CA ALA A 66 20.84 10.04 -22.67
C ALA A 66 20.30 8.60 -22.62
N ALA A 67 19.56 8.24 -21.57
CA ALA A 67 19.01 6.89 -21.42
C ALA A 67 17.78 6.62 -22.29
N GLU A 68 16.89 7.61 -22.47
CA GLU A 68 15.74 7.51 -23.37
C GLU A 68 16.22 7.35 -24.84
N GLY A 69 17.31 8.01 -25.21
CA GLY A 69 17.97 7.84 -26.52
C GLY A 69 18.49 6.42 -26.77
N TYR A 70 18.89 5.68 -25.72
CA TYR A 70 19.32 4.28 -25.85
C TYR A 70 18.13 3.29 -25.94
N GLN A 71 16.97 3.62 -25.38
CA GLN A 71 15.78 2.73 -25.46
C GLN A 71 15.09 2.74 -26.83
N GLN A 72 15.39 3.72 -27.69
CA GLN A 72 14.76 3.87 -29.00
C GLN A 72 15.47 3.09 -30.14
N ALA A 73 16.56 2.36 -29.86
CA ALA A 73 17.33 1.65 -30.88
C ALA A 73 17.18 0.11 -30.81
N VAL A 74 16.36 -0.39 -31.74
CA VAL A 74 16.32 -1.74 -32.37
C VAL A 74 15.50 -2.85 -31.64
N PRO A 75 14.61 -3.57 -32.39
CA PRO A 75 13.71 -4.63 -31.90
C PRO A 75 14.44 -5.96 -31.69
N GLN A 76 13.79 -6.99 -31.07
CA GLN A 76 13.39 -8.30 -31.65
C GLN A 76 12.54 -9.16 -30.67
N THR A 77 11.55 -9.87 -31.20
CA THR A 77 10.77 -11.02 -30.64
C THR A 77 10.75 -12.11 -31.75
N PRO A 78 10.29 -13.37 -31.57
CA PRO A 78 10.05 -14.24 -30.40
C PRO A 78 10.50 -15.74 -30.60
N ALA A 79 10.02 -16.65 -29.73
CA ALA A 79 9.76 -18.11 -29.89
C ALA A 79 10.89 -19.14 -29.57
N LEU A 80 10.71 -20.37 -29.04
CA LEU A 80 9.57 -21.22 -28.61
C LEU A 80 10.09 -22.47 -27.80
N ALA A 81 9.23 -23.05 -26.93
CA ALA A 81 9.01 -24.48 -26.55
C ALA A 81 10.09 -25.37 -25.87
N SER A 82 9.78 -26.04 -24.73
CA SER A 82 9.05 -27.33 -24.61
C SER A 82 9.45 -28.24 -23.39
N SER A 83 8.48 -29.07 -22.96
CA SER A 83 8.56 -30.43 -22.38
C SER A 83 8.77 -30.72 -20.87
N ALA A 84 7.65 -31.10 -20.22
CA ALA A 84 7.26 -32.42 -19.67
C ALA A 84 8.20 -33.29 -18.78
N GLY A 85 7.61 -33.77 -17.66
CA GLY A 85 7.93 -34.99 -16.90
C GLY A 85 7.29 -34.91 -15.49
N GLY A 86 6.57 -35.87 -14.91
CA GLY A 86 6.28 -37.28 -15.21
C GLY A 86 6.28 -38.10 -13.90
N GLY A 87 5.23 -38.90 -13.64
CA GLY A 87 5.16 -40.01 -12.64
C GLY A 87 4.45 -39.67 -11.32
N GLN A 88 3.23 -40.12 -10.98
CA GLN A 88 2.58 -41.46 -10.89
C GLN A 88 3.18 -42.40 -9.82
N SER A 89 2.41 -42.68 -8.76
CA SER A 89 2.01 -44.02 -8.30
C SER A 89 1.60 -43.99 -6.81
N THR A 90 0.83 -44.89 -6.22
CA THR A 90 -0.23 -45.85 -6.58
C THR A 90 -0.57 -46.51 -5.23
N PHE A 91 -1.81 -46.35 -4.73
CA PHE A 91 -2.56 -47.26 -3.83
C PHE A 91 -1.97 -47.53 -2.43
N ILE A 92 -2.76 -47.71 -1.36
CA ILE A 92 -3.58 -48.89 -1.05
C ILE A 92 -4.74 -48.50 -0.09
N ARG A 93 -5.94 -49.00 -0.39
CA ARG A 93 -7.04 -49.29 0.56
C ARG A 93 -7.24 -50.82 0.51
N PRO A 94 -7.67 -51.53 1.58
CA PRO A 94 -9.06 -51.40 2.06
C PRO A 94 -9.37 -51.71 3.56
N LEU A 95 -10.47 -51.09 4.00
CA LEU A 95 -11.58 -51.55 4.86
C LEU A 95 -11.45 -52.82 5.74
N VAL A 96 -11.78 -52.68 7.04
CA VAL A 96 -12.48 -53.72 7.82
C VAL A 96 -13.59 -53.10 8.67
N LEU A 97 -14.76 -53.72 8.54
CA LEU A 97 -16.07 -53.50 9.14
C LEU A 97 -16.12 -54.07 10.57
N GLY A 98 -16.87 -53.47 11.51
CA GLY A 98 -17.13 -54.10 12.82
C GLY A 98 -17.99 -53.27 13.76
N ALA A 99 -19.30 -53.51 13.71
CA ALA A 99 -20.35 -52.91 14.54
C ALA A 99 -20.18 -53.18 16.05
N ILE A 100 -20.80 -52.35 16.90
CA ILE A 100 -21.94 -52.73 17.77
C ILE A 100 -22.33 -51.51 18.62
N ALA A 101 -23.59 -51.09 18.49
CA ALA A 101 -24.28 -50.15 19.35
C ALA A 101 -24.84 -50.89 20.58
N MET A 102 -24.55 -50.42 21.80
CA MET A 102 -25.42 -50.50 22.99
C MET A 102 -24.69 -50.03 24.27
N SER A 103 -24.83 -48.75 24.65
CA SER A 103 -24.78 -48.29 26.06
C SER A 103 -25.05 -46.78 26.13
N LEU A 104 -26.31 -46.39 25.90
CA LEU A 104 -26.70 -44.99 25.69
C LEU A 104 -27.32 -44.28 26.91
N ILE A 105 -27.21 -44.79 28.15
CA ILE A 105 -27.85 -44.11 29.31
C ILE A 105 -26.94 -44.01 30.57
N ALA A 106 -25.94 -44.88 30.77
CA ALA A 106 -25.00 -44.74 31.92
C ALA A 106 -23.76 -43.87 31.60
N ALA A 107 -23.43 -43.69 30.32
CA ALA A 107 -22.28 -42.91 29.90
C ALA A 107 -22.51 -41.39 29.95
N THR A 108 -23.76 -40.92 30.07
CA THR A 108 -24.04 -39.48 30.06
C THR A 108 -23.64 -38.79 31.37
N LEU A 109 -23.72 -39.46 32.53
CA LEU A 109 -23.27 -38.89 33.81
C LEU A 109 -21.75 -39.02 34.02
N LEU A 110 -21.12 -40.08 33.48
CA LEU A 110 -19.66 -40.26 33.56
C LEU A 110 -18.90 -39.44 32.49
N ALA A 111 -19.53 -39.09 31.37
CA ALA A 111 -18.93 -38.23 30.34
C ALA A 111 -18.85 -36.74 30.74
N LEU A 112 -19.63 -36.29 31.74
CA LEU A 112 -19.42 -34.95 32.31
C LEU A 112 -18.14 -34.86 33.15
N MET A 113 -17.64 -35.99 33.67
CA MET A 113 -16.41 -36.05 34.48
C MET A 113 -15.12 -36.02 33.62
N TRP A 114 -15.26 -36.09 32.29
CA TRP A 114 -14.21 -35.83 31.30
C TRP A 114 -14.51 -34.59 30.45
N GLN A 115 -15.32 -33.65 30.94
CA GLN A 115 -15.35 -32.35 30.30
C GLN A 115 -14.04 -31.63 30.66
N PRO A 116 -13.13 -31.35 29.70
CA PRO A 116 -12.12 -30.33 29.90
C PRO A 116 -12.88 -29.01 30.04
N LEU A 117 -13.24 -28.68 31.28
CA LEU A 117 -13.45 -27.29 31.64
C LEU A 117 -12.10 -26.61 31.36
N GLU A 118 -12.15 -25.42 30.77
CA GLU A 118 -10.99 -24.66 30.31
C GLU A 118 -10.56 -24.95 28.87
N ARG A 119 -11.50 -24.83 27.93
CA ARG A 119 -11.15 -24.02 26.76
C ARG A 119 -11.09 -22.58 27.23
N SER A 120 -9.93 -22.16 27.70
CA SER A 120 -9.52 -20.77 27.52
C SER A 120 -9.89 -20.43 26.08
N THR A 121 -10.80 -19.48 25.87
CA THR A 121 -11.04 -18.87 24.57
C THR A 121 -10.18 -17.61 24.49
N PRO A 122 -8.83 -17.71 24.34
CA PRO A 122 -7.99 -16.53 24.20
C PRO A 122 -8.40 -15.70 22.98
N ALA A 123 -8.97 -16.34 21.95
CA ALA A 123 -9.37 -15.66 20.71
C ALA A 123 -10.63 -14.78 20.80
N ALA A 124 -11.51 -14.94 21.80
CA ALA A 124 -12.79 -14.23 21.79
C ALA A 124 -12.65 -12.74 22.10
N GLY A 125 -11.71 -12.38 22.98
CA GLY A 125 -11.39 -10.99 23.33
C GLY A 125 -10.64 -10.30 22.19
N ASP A 126 -9.59 -10.93 21.69
CA ASP A 126 -8.75 -10.40 20.61
C ASP A 126 -9.55 -10.19 19.32
N GLN A 127 -10.44 -11.13 18.97
CA GLN A 127 -11.29 -10.99 17.79
C GLN A 127 -12.30 -9.84 17.92
N ARG A 128 -12.76 -9.52 19.12
CA ARG A 128 -13.62 -8.33 19.35
C ARG A 128 -12.82 -7.05 19.19
N LEU A 129 -11.61 -7.01 19.76
CA LEU A 129 -10.72 -5.86 19.67
C LEU A 129 -10.28 -5.57 18.22
N ILE A 130 -9.93 -6.62 17.45
CA ILE A 130 -9.60 -6.50 16.02
C ILE A 130 -10.76 -5.91 15.24
N ARG A 131 -11.99 -6.39 15.46
CA ARG A 131 -13.18 -5.85 14.77
C ARG A 131 -13.43 -4.39 15.11
N GLU A 132 -13.29 -4.01 16.38
CA GLU A 132 -13.40 -2.63 16.82
C GLU A 132 -12.35 -1.74 16.14
N TYR A 133 -11.10 -2.20 16.08
CA TYR A 133 -10.02 -1.48 15.40
C TYR A 133 -10.31 -1.33 13.91
N ASP A 134 -10.75 -2.40 13.24
CA ASP A 134 -11.13 -2.35 11.82
C ASP A 134 -12.27 -1.38 11.57
N GLN A 135 -13.30 -1.38 12.42
CA GLN A 135 -14.42 -0.43 12.32
C GLN A 135 -13.98 1.02 12.50
N GLN A 136 -13.11 1.29 13.48
CA GLN A 136 -12.57 2.64 13.69
C GLN A 136 -11.72 3.10 12.50
N LEU A 137 -10.87 2.23 11.96
CA LEU A 137 -10.02 2.55 10.82
C LEU A 137 -10.83 2.76 9.54
N ASP A 138 -11.85 1.94 9.28
CA ASP A 138 -12.75 2.10 8.13
C ASP A 138 -13.55 3.41 8.23
N ALA A 139 -14.02 3.79 9.42
CA ALA A 139 -14.69 5.08 9.64
C ALA A 139 -13.78 6.27 9.30
N VAL A 140 -12.53 6.24 9.74
CA VAL A 140 -11.53 7.29 9.41
C VAL A 140 -11.22 7.28 7.91
N LEU A 141 -11.04 6.09 7.31
CA LEU A 141 -10.78 5.96 5.87
C LEU A 141 -11.93 6.55 5.04
N ASN A 142 -13.18 6.25 5.39
CA ASN A 142 -14.34 6.80 4.71
C ASN A 142 -14.42 8.34 4.89
N ALA A 143 -14.10 8.85 6.09
CA ALA A 143 -14.03 10.30 6.30
C ALA A 143 -12.95 10.97 5.44
N LEU A 144 -11.77 10.35 5.30
CA LEU A 144 -10.71 10.84 4.40
C LEU A 144 -11.12 10.79 2.93
N LEU A 145 -11.82 9.72 2.51
CA LEU A 145 -12.36 9.62 1.15
C LEU A 145 -13.37 10.74 0.87
N THR A 146 -14.24 11.08 1.82
CA THR A 146 -15.20 12.18 1.68
C THR A 146 -14.54 13.55 1.68
N ALA A 147 -13.47 13.74 2.48
CA ALA A 147 -12.72 14.99 2.54
C ALA A 147 -11.79 15.19 1.33
N ALA A 148 -11.43 14.12 0.62
CA ALA A 148 -10.52 14.16 -0.51
C ALA A 148 -11.22 14.64 -1.78
N GLU A 149 -10.69 15.72 -2.35
CA GLU A 149 -11.19 16.30 -3.58
C GLU A 149 -10.04 16.58 -4.53
N ILE A 150 -10.33 16.58 -5.83
CA ILE A 150 -9.37 16.91 -6.86
C ILE A 150 -9.48 18.41 -7.14
N ALA A 151 -8.39 19.13 -6.92
CA ALA A 151 -8.29 20.53 -7.30
C ALA A 151 -8.24 20.67 -8.83
N PRO A 152 -8.54 21.85 -9.39
CA PRO A 152 -8.53 22.07 -10.85
C PRO A 152 -7.18 21.79 -11.52
N ASP A 153 -6.10 21.76 -10.74
CA ASP A 153 -4.73 21.44 -11.14
C ASP A 153 -4.42 19.92 -11.11
N GLY A 154 -5.43 19.09 -10.87
CA GLY A 154 -5.30 17.63 -10.78
C GLY A 154 -4.56 17.14 -9.53
N GLU A 155 -4.28 18.01 -8.56
CA GLU A 155 -3.73 17.64 -7.26
C GLU A 155 -4.85 17.22 -6.29
N ILE A 156 -4.53 16.31 -5.37
CA ILE A 156 -5.44 15.96 -4.30
C ILE A 156 -5.35 17.02 -3.20
N ILE A 157 -6.51 17.49 -2.75
CA ILE A 157 -6.64 18.36 -1.59
C ILE A 157 -7.58 17.71 -0.58
N LEU A 158 -7.35 17.98 0.70
CA LEU A 158 -8.24 17.55 1.77
C LEU A 158 -9.05 18.76 2.25
N ARG A 159 -10.32 18.84 1.85
CA ARG A 159 -11.26 19.81 2.40
C ARG A 159 -11.81 19.25 3.71
N ASN A 160 -11.31 19.78 4.83
CA ASN A 160 -11.60 19.29 6.19
C ASN A 160 -10.98 17.91 6.50
N PRO A 161 -9.64 17.79 6.53
CA PRO A 161 -9.00 16.54 6.94
C PRO A 161 -9.43 16.18 8.36
N VAL A 162 -9.51 14.88 8.66
CA VAL A 162 -9.88 14.36 9.98
C VAL A 162 -9.04 15.07 11.06
N ALA A 163 -9.66 16.04 11.76
CA ALA A 163 -9.01 16.96 12.70
C ALA A 163 -8.77 16.31 14.07
N ASP A 164 -8.53 15.01 14.08
CA ASP A 164 -8.25 14.26 15.29
C ASP A 164 -6.80 14.53 15.71
N GLU A 165 -6.59 15.01 16.94
CA GLU A 165 -5.27 15.29 17.50
C GLU A 165 -4.31 14.11 17.37
N ARG A 166 -4.83 12.88 17.33
CA ARG A 166 -4.04 11.66 17.16
C ARG A 166 -3.29 11.66 15.83
N PHE A 167 -3.81 12.23 14.75
CA PHE A 167 -3.09 12.31 13.46
C PHE A 167 -2.10 13.49 13.37
N ILE A 168 -2.10 14.35 14.39
CA ILE A 168 -1.22 15.53 14.46
C ILE A 168 -0.01 15.21 15.35
N ARG A 169 -0.26 14.57 16.49
CA ARG A 169 0.75 14.30 17.52
C ARG A 169 1.77 13.26 17.05
N PHE A 170 3.04 13.59 17.17
CA PHE A 170 4.14 12.65 16.95
C PHE A 170 4.01 11.44 17.88
N GLY A 171 4.19 10.23 17.35
CA GLY A 171 4.19 9.01 18.16
C GLY A 171 2.84 8.66 18.80
N SER A 172 1.72 9.19 18.28
CA SER A 172 0.37 8.88 18.75
C SER A 172 -0.05 7.43 18.52
N GLY A 173 0.64 6.71 17.63
CA GLY A 173 0.21 5.41 17.15
C GLY A 173 -0.95 5.47 16.16
N TYR A 174 -1.27 6.63 15.57
CA TYR A 174 -2.32 6.77 14.55
C TYR A 174 -1.77 7.49 13.33
N TYR A 175 -1.98 6.91 12.14
CA TYR A 175 -1.36 7.35 10.91
C TYR A 175 -2.35 7.27 9.76
N TRP A 176 -2.22 8.18 8.81
CA TRP A 176 -2.82 8.02 7.49
C TRP A 176 -1.87 8.51 6.41
N GLN A 177 -1.99 7.91 5.23
CA GLN A 177 -1.27 8.26 4.02
C GLN A 177 -2.20 8.09 2.81
N ILE A 178 -2.09 9.00 1.84
CA ILE A 178 -2.81 8.99 0.58
C ILE A 178 -1.76 9.11 -0.52
N SER A 179 -1.70 8.11 -1.39
CA SER A 179 -0.67 7.97 -2.42
C SER A 179 -1.35 7.81 -3.77
N GLY A 180 -0.87 8.53 -4.78
CA GLY A 180 -1.37 8.44 -6.16
C GLY A 180 -0.23 8.19 -7.13
N THR A 181 -0.49 7.43 -8.20
CA THR A 181 0.55 7.09 -9.19
C THR A 181 1.20 8.34 -9.79
N GLY A 182 2.49 8.53 -9.51
CA GLY A 182 3.30 9.69 -9.90
C GLY A 182 2.89 11.02 -9.25
N GLN A 183 1.98 10.99 -8.27
CA GLN A 183 1.66 12.12 -7.41
C GLN A 183 2.46 12.02 -6.12
N GLU A 184 2.54 13.12 -5.39
CA GLU A 184 3.17 13.09 -4.09
C GLU A 184 2.24 12.51 -3.02
N ASP A 185 2.81 11.75 -2.10
CA ASP A 185 2.10 11.21 -0.94
C ASP A 185 1.68 12.33 0.03
N PHE A 186 0.38 12.41 0.27
CA PHE A 186 -0.21 13.18 1.36
C PHE A 186 -0.22 12.32 2.61
N ARG A 187 0.23 12.86 3.75
CA ARG A 187 0.35 12.08 4.98
C ARG A 187 0.08 12.91 6.22
N SER A 188 -0.44 12.21 7.23
CA SER A 188 -0.58 12.70 8.60
C SER A 188 0.75 13.23 9.17
N ARG A 189 0.69 14.27 10.02
CA ARG A 189 1.87 14.81 10.71
C ARG A 189 2.45 13.82 11.71
N SER A 190 1.62 12.94 12.27
CA SER A 190 2.04 11.88 13.19
C SER A 190 3.03 10.88 12.56
N LEU A 191 3.04 10.71 11.22
CA LEU A 191 4.03 9.87 10.53
C LEU A 191 5.44 10.45 10.58
N ALA A 192 5.58 11.78 10.69
CA ALA A 192 6.83 12.49 10.91
C ALA A 192 8.02 11.99 10.07
N GLY A 193 7.82 11.99 8.75
CA GLY A 193 8.83 11.59 7.78
C GLY A 193 8.82 10.10 7.42
N ARG A 194 8.15 9.24 8.20
CA ARG A 194 7.91 7.84 7.85
C ARG A 194 6.84 7.73 6.74
N THR A 195 6.78 6.56 6.11
CA THR A 195 5.85 6.22 5.04
C THR A 195 5.23 4.86 5.35
N LEU A 196 3.93 4.71 5.11
CA LEU A 196 3.24 3.43 5.17
C LEU A 196 3.51 2.68 3.85
N VAL A 197 3.96 1.44 3.94
CA VAL A 197 4.19 0.57 2.77
C VAL A 197 2.93 -0.27 2.57
N PRO A 198 2.30 -0.24 1.37
CA PRO A 198 1.12 -1.05 1.10
C PRO A 198 1.47 -2.54 1.15
N LYS A 199 0.50 -3.37 1.53
CA LYS A 199 0.70 -4.83 1.57
C LYS A 199 0.81 -5.43 0.18
N VAL A 200 0.03 -4.90 -0.75
CA VAL A 200 0.00 -5.34 -2.14
C VAL A 200 0.19 -4.13 -3.04
N ASP A 201 1.12 -4.22 -3.98
CA ASP A 201 1.34 -3.14 -4.95
C ASP A 201 0.15 -2.97 -5.90
N THR A 202 -0.60 -4.04 -6.13
CA THR A 202 -1.83 -4.05 -6.93
C THR A 202 -2.91 -3.17 -6.28
N PRO A 203 -3.51 -2.23 -7.01
CA PRO A 203 -4.64 -1.44 -6.51
C PRO A 203 -5.85 -2.33 -6.24
N SER A 204 -6.51 -2.13 -5.09
CA SER A 204 -7.72 -2.87 -4.69
C SER A 204 -8.83 -1.90 -4.32
N THR A 205 -9.98 -2.03 -4.98
CA THR A 205 -11.17 -1.21 -4.69
C THR A 205 -11.86 -1.63 -3.39
N ALA A 206 -11.70 -2.88 -2.97
CA ALA A 206 -12.18 -3.35 -1.67
C ALA A 206 -11.24 -2.86 -0.55
N ALA A 207 -11.81 -2.47 0.60
CA ALA A 207 -10.98 -2.21 1.78
C ALA A 207 -10.32 -3.51 2.26
N LEU A 208 -9.01 -3.47 2.38
CA LEU A 208 -8.19 -4.56 2.87
C LEU A 208 -7.66 -4.19 4.26
N SER A 209 -8.11 -4.94 5.28
CA SER A 209 -7.62 -4.82 6.66
C SER A 209 -6.55 -5.87 6.94
N TYR A 210 -5.41 -5.47 7.49
CA TYR A 210 -4.30 -6.37 7.79
C TYR A 210 -3.39 -5.85 8.90
N GLU A 211 -2.54 -6.73 9.42
CA GLU A 211 -1.45 -6.37 10.34
C GLU A 211 -0.14 -6.14 9.59
N SER A 212 0.63 -5.14 10.01
CA SER A 212 1.90 -4.75 9.44
C SER A 212 2.93 -4.49 10.53
N ASN A 213 4.12 -5.07 10.38
CA ASN A 213 5.26 -4.87 11.27
C ASN A 213 6.33 -3.94 10.65
N GLN A 214 5.91 -3.06 9.74
CA GLN A 214 6.82 -2.16 9.02
C GLN A 214 7.49 -1.10 9.93
N PHE A 215 6.92 -0.82 11.11
CA PHE A 215 7.52 0.08 12.08
C PHE A 215 8.20 -0.72 13.21
N PRO A 216 9.49 -0.46 13.49
CA PRO A 216 10.20 -1.14 14.58
C PRO A 216 9.48 -0.92 15.92
N ASN A 217 9.20 -2.00 16.64
CA ASN A 217 8.54 -1.98 17.96
C ASN A 217 7.13 -1.34 17.97
N GLU A 218 6.48 -1.27 16.81
CA GLU A 218 5.15 -0.69 16.66
C GLU A 218 4.36 -1.50 15.62
N PRO A 219 3.82 -2.68 16.00
CA PRO A 219 2.92 -3.43 15.13
C PRO A 219 1.69 -2.57 14.84
N LEU A 220 1.30 -2.55 13.58
CA LEU A 220 0.22 -1.73 13.06
C LEU A 220 -0.94 -2.60 12.59
N ARG A 221 -2.16 -2.17 12.89
CA ARG A 221 -3.34 -2.55 12.12
C ARG A 221 -3.54 -1.50 11.03
N VAL A 222 -3.68 -1.93 9.79
CA VAL A 222 -3.79 -1.06 8.62
C VAL A 222 -5.05 -1.41 7.84
N VAL A 223 -5.78 -0.40 7.39
CA VAL A 223 -6.82 -0.52 6.38
C VAL A 223 -6.39 0.28 5.17
N GLU A 224 -6.38 -0.36 3.99
CA GLU A 224 -6.10 0.30 2.72
C GLU A 224 -7.22 0.10 1.71
N ARG A 225 -7.47 1.12 0.90
CA ARG A 225 -8.42 1.08 -0.21
C ARG A 225 -7.93 1.98 -1.34
N THR A 226 -8.01 1.51 -2.57
CA THR A 226 -7.75 2.31 -3.76
C THR A 226 -9.06 2.76 -4.38
N VAL A 227 -9.17 4.05 -4.71
CA VAL A 227 -10.33 4.63 -5.40
C VAL A 227 -9.89 5.51 -6.55
N ARG A 228 -10.77 5.68 -7.53
CA ARG A 228 -10.63 6.74 -8.54
C ARG A 228 -11.53 7.90 -8.14
N LEU A 229 -10.94 9.06 -7.86
CA LEU A 229 -11.68 10.25 -7.47
C LEU A 229 -12.31 10.91 -8.71
N THR A 230 -13.51 11.45 -8.56
CA THR A 230 -14.17 12.19 -9.64
C THR A 230 -13.31 13.40 -10.04
N GLY A 231 -13.05 13.55 -11.34
CA GLY A 231 -12.15 14.60 -11.86
C GLY A 231 -10.68 14.20 -11.91
N SER A 232 -10.31 12.94 -11.61
CA SER A 232 -8.95 12.43 -11.78
C SER A 232 -8.95 11.05 -12.44
N ASP A 233 -8.08 10.85 -13.44
CA ASP A 233 -7.78 9.53 -14.00
C ASP A 233 -6.79 8.73 -13.15
N VAL A 234 -6.28 9.33 -12.07
CA VAL A 234 -5.32 8.70 -11.16
C VAL A 234 -6.04 7.84 -10.14
N GLU A 235 -5.49 6.65 -9.89
CA GLU A 235 -5.90 5.79 -8.79
C GLU A 235 -5.21 6.23 -7.50
N TRP A 236 -6.02 6.60 -6.52
CA TRP A 236 -5.58 7.10 -5.23
C TRP A 236 -5.75 6.00 -4.19
N ARG A 237 -4.63 5.60 -3.56
CA ARG A 237 -4.60 4.66 -2.47
C ARG A 237 -4.66 5.40 -1.14
N PHE A 238 -5.69 5.12 -0.36
CA PHE A 238 -5.88 5.62 0.98
C PHE A 238 -5.46 4.53 1.96
N MET A 239 -4.59 4.87 2.90
CA MET A 239 -4.11 3.98 3.95
C MET A 239 -4.32 4.66 5.30
N VAL A 240 -4.95 3.96 6.23
CA VAL A 240 -5.09 4.39 7.62
C VAL A 240 -4.56 3.29 8.51
N ALA A 241 -3.71 3.65 9.47
CA ALA A 241 -3.07 2.71 10.36
C ALA A 241 -3.19 3.16 11.82
N ARG A 242 -3.23 2.19 12.72
CA ARG A 242 -3.05 2.40 14.15
C ARG A 242 -2.10 1.38 14.75
N SER A 243 -1.49 1.74 15.87
CA SER A 243 -0.73 0.82 16.70
C SER A 243 -1.68 -0.23 17.29
N CYS A 244 -1.25 -1.49 17.24
CA CYS A 244 -1.97 -2.63 17.77
C CYS A 244 -1.10 -3.45 18.74
N ARG A 245 -0.19 -2.79 19.49
CA ARG A 245 0.64 -3.43 20.52
C ARG A 245 -0.17 -4.27 21.52
N GLU A 246 -1.41 -3.87 21.78
CA GLU A 246 -2.34 -4.59 22.67
C GLU A 246 -2.71 -5.99 22.15
N LEU A 247 -2.65 -6.24 20.84
CA LEU A 247 -2.90 -7.55 20.23
C LEU A 247 -1.70 -8.50 20.30
N CYS A 248 -0.51 -7.99 20.66
CA CYS A 248 0.72 -8.80 20.77
C CYS A 248 1.02 -9.22 22.21
N ARG A 249 0.01 -9.19 23.11
CA ARG A 249 0.18 -9.49 24.54
C ARG A 249 -0.05 -10.95 24.90
#